data_AF-A0A5J4RK41-F1
#
_entry.id   AF-A0A5J4RK41-F1
#
_cell.length_a   1.000
_cell.length_b   1.000
_cell.length_c   1.000
_cell.angle_alpha   90.00
_cell.angle_beta   90.00
_cell.angle_gamma   90.00
#
_symmetry.space_group_name_H-M   'P 1'
#
loop_
_entity.id
_entity.type
_entity.pdbx_description
1 polymer ?
#
loop_
_entity_poly.entity_id
_entity_poly.type
_entity_poly.pdbx_seq_one_letter_code
_entity_poly.pdbx_strand_id
1 'polypeptide(L)' 'MDGASWHRGDKLKKWENIIPLFQPAYSPEVNPVESLWHHIREKGKFKNTTFHSLGEVENRLV' A
#
# COMPACT_ATOMS: atom_id res chain seq x y z
N MET A 1 -6.10 -6.39 -5.09
CA MET A 1 -5.25 -5.32 -5.67
C MET A 1 -6.16 -4.25 -6.23
N ASP A 2 -5.70 -3.00 -6.16
CA ASP A 2 -6.38 -1.89 -6.80
C ASP A 2 -6.25 -1.95 -8.33
N GLY A 3 -6.86 -0.99 -9.02
CA GLY A 3 -6.84 -0.88 -10.47
C GLY A 3 -5.60 -0.20 -11.06
N ALA A 4 -4.51 -0.01 -10.31
CA ALA A 4 -3.31 0.63 -10.84
C ALA A 4 -2.78 -0.14 -12.07
N SER A 5 -2.31 0.59 -13.09
CA SER A 5 -1.89 -0.01 -14.37
C SER A 5 -0.78 -1.06 -14.20
N TRP A 6 0.07 -0.91 -13.18
CA TRP A 6 1.15 -1.85 -12.88
C TRP A 6 0.65 -3.20 -12.33
N HIS A 7 -0.56 -3.25 -11.77
CA HIS A 7 -1.18 -4.49 -11.27
C HIS A 7 -1.87 -5.32 -12.36
N ARG A 8 -2.04 -4.75 -13.57
CA ARG A 8 -2.77 -5.38 -14.69
C ARG A 8 -1.94 -5.54 -15.97
N GLY A 9 -0.67 -5.19 -15.96
CA GLY A 9 0.17 -5.28 -17.15
C GLY A 9 0.48 -6.71 -17.56
N ASP A 10 0.64 -6.95 -18.85
CA ASP A 10 0.95 -8.28 -19.43
C ASP A 10 2.30 -8.86 -18.97
N LYS A 11 3.15 -8.00 -18.39
CA LYS A 11 4.45 -8.38 -17.80
C LYS A 11 4.32 -8.93 -16.38
N LEU A 12 3.12 -8.96 -15.79
CA LEU A 12 2.93 -9.53 -14.47
C LEU A 12 3.27 -11.03 -14.50
N LYS A 13 4.20 -11.45 -13.64
CA LYS A 13 4.60 -12.85 -13.55
C LYS A 13 3.37 -13.70 -13.22
N LYS A 14 3.12 -14.75 -14.01
CA LYS A 14 2.14 -15.78 -13.64
C LYS A 14 2.73 -16.62 -12.50
N TRP A 15 1.97 -16.77 -11.43
CA TRP A 15 2.31 -17.64 -10.30
C TRP A 15 1.48 -18.92 -10.41
N GLU A 16 2.06 -20.07 -10.05
CA GLU A 16 1.40 -21.38 -10.20
C GLU A 16 0.21 -21.57 -9.26
N ASN A 17 0.23 -20.88 -8.12
CA ASN A 17 -0.68 -21.11 -6.99
C ASN A 17 -1.26 -19.81 -6.41
N ILE A 18 -1.19 -18.69 -7.13
CA ILE A 18 -1.72 -17.39 -6.69
C ILE A 18 -2.62 -16.83 -7.79
N ILE A 19 -3.85 -16.51 -7.43
CA ILE A 19 -4.82 -15.85 -8.31
C ILE A 19 -5.02 -14.41 -7.82
N PRO A 20 -4.68 -13.40 -8.63
CA PRO A 20 -4.95 -12.01 -8.26
C PRO A 20 -6.45 -11.71 -8.20
N LEU A 21 -6.91 -11.17 -7.07
CA LEU A 21 -8.25 -10.60 -6.94
C LEU A 21 -8.18 -9.07 -7.06
N PHE A 22 -8.98 -8.51 -7.95
CA PHE A 22 -9.06 -7.06 -8.16
C PHE A 22 -10.31 -6.49 -7.52
N GLN A 23 -10.14 -5.38 -6.82
CA GLN A 23 -11.28 -4.66 -6.24
C GLN A 23 -12.02 -3.83 -7.31
N PRO A 24 -13.27 -3.41 -7.03
CA PRO A 24 -14.01 -2.48 -7.88
C PRO A 24 -13.26 -1.15 -8.07
N ALA A 25 -13.57 -0.47 -9.18
CA ALA A 25 -12.96 0.83 -9.48
C ALA A 25 -13.36 1.86 -8.41
N TYR A 26 -12.39 2.68 -7.98
CA TYR A 26 -12.58 3.75 -7.01
C TYR A 26 -13.14 3.33 -5.64
N SER A 27 -12.89 2.08 -5.23
CA SER A 27 -13.30 1.54 -3.93
C SER A 27 -12.12 1.35 -2.96
N PRO A 28 -11.54 2.42 -2.38
CA PRO A 28 -10.50 2.29 -1.36
C PRO A 28 -10.99 1.61 -0.07
N GLU A 29 -12.27 1.70 0.25
CA GLU A 29 -12.89 1.15 1.46
C GLU A 29 -12.82 -0.39 1.53
N VAL A 30 -12.73 -1.07 0.37
CA VAL A 30 -12.57 -2.53 0.31
C VAL A 30 -11.10 -2.96 0.21
N ASN A 31 -10.16 -2.01 0.13
CA ASN A 31 -8.73 -2.30 0.15
C ASN A 31 -8.23 -2.36 1.61
N PRO A 32 -7.94 -3.53 2.19
CA PRO A 32 -7.54 -3.62 3.59
C PRO A 32 -6.24 -2.85 3.89
N VAL A 33 -5.39 -2.66 2.89
CA VAL A 33 -4.14 -1.89 3.02
C VAL A 33 -4.42 -0.42 3.34
N GLU A 34 -5.53 0.16 2.86
CA GLU A 34 -5.91 1.54 3.21
C GLU A 34 -6.23 1.69 4.70
N SER A 35 -6.81 0.65 5.32
CA SER A 35 -7.05 0.63 6.77
C SER A 35 -5.73 0.60 7.56
N LEU A 36 -4.74 -0.17 7.09
CA LEU A 36 -3.40 -0.17 7.68
C LEU A 36 -2.73 1.20 7.55
N TRP A 37 -2.78 1.81 6.35
CA TRP A 37 -2.23 3.15 6.15
C TRP A 37 -2.89 4.21 7.01
N HIS A 38 -4.21 4.13 7.18
CA HIS A 38 -4.92 4.99 8.11
C HIS A 38 -4.35 4.84 9.53
N HIS A 39 -4.18 3.62 10.03
CA HIS A 39 -3.59 3.39 11.35
C HIS A 39 -2.16 3.96 11.46
N ILE A 40 -1.31 3.71 10.48
CA ILE A 40 0.09 4.20 10.47
C ILE A 40 0.13 5.74 10.49
N ARG A 41 -0.69 6.41 9.68
CA ARG A 41 -0.76 7.88 9.69
C ARG A 41 -1.27 8.43 11.02
N GLU A 42 -2.28 7.80 11.60
CA GLU A 42 -2.90 8.28 12.85
C GLU A 42 -2.04 8.00 14.09
N LYS A 43 -1.35 6.86 14.13
CA LYS A 43 -0.66 6.35 15.33
C LYS A 43 0.86 6.28 15.21
N GLY A 44 1.40 6.18 14.00
CA GLY A 44 2.84 6.11 13.73
C GLY A 44 3.59 7.44 13.86
N LYS A 45 2.95 8.48 14.40
CA LYS A 45 3.54 9.82 14.63
C LYS A 45 4.13 10.47 13.35
N PHE A 46 3.68 10.08 12.16
CA PHE A 46 4.17 10.65 10.89
C PHE A 46 3.64 12.07 10.63
N LYS A 47 2.50 12.42 11.22
CA LYS A 47 1.89 13.75 11.06
C LYS A 47 2.84 14.84 11.55
N ASN A 48 2.95 15.90 10.76
CA ASN A 48 3.73 17.11 11.09
C ASN A 48 5.19 16.81 11.49
N THR A 49 5.77 15.75 10.94
CA THR A 49 7.16 15.35 11.19
C THR A 49 7.94 15.44 9.88
N THR A 50 9.06 16.14 9.88
CA THR A 50 10.05 16.08 8.80
C THR A 50 11.15 15.11 9.17
N PHE A 51 11.74 14.47 8.16
CA PHE A 51 12.82 13.50 8.33
C PHE A 51 14.02 13.95 7.48
N HIS A 52 15.23 13.72 7.97
CA HIS A 52 16.47 14.13 7.31
C HIS A 52 17.04 13.07 6.36
N SER A 53 16.52 11.85 6.43
CA SER A 53 16.92 10.76 5.54
C SER A 53 15.78 9.76 5.36
N LEU A 54 15.90 8.93 4.31
CA LEU A 54 15.00 7.79 4.10
C LEU A 54 15.07 6.80 5.28
N GLY A 55 16.27 6.57 5.83
CA GLY A 55 16.45 5.66 6.96
C GLY A 55 15.69 6.08 8.22
N GLU A 56 15.54 7.39 8.47
CA GLU A 56 14.70 7.87 9.57
C GLU A 56 13.21 7.59 9.36
N VAL A 57 12.73 7.65 8.11
CA VAL A 57 11.35 7.29 7.74
C VAL A 57 11.13 5.79 7.96
N GLU A 58 12.07 4.96 7.49
CA GLU A 58 12.03 3.50 7.66
C GLU A 58 12.05 3.11 9.14
N ASN A 59 12.96 3.68 9.94
CA ASN A 59 13.02 3.44 11.38
C ASN A 59 11.74 3.86 12.12
N ARG A 60 10.94 4.78 11.56
CA ARG A 60 9.64 5.14 12.14
C ARG A 60 8.54 4.13 11.79
N LEU A 61 8.66 3.45 10.65
CA LEU A 61 7.68 2.45 10.21
C LEU A 61 7.81 1.13 10.99
N VAL A 62 9.00 0.83 11.54
CA VAL A 62 9.34 -0.37 12.33
C VAL A 62 9.12 -0.14 13.82
#